data_AF-A0A966BT92-F1
#
_entry.id   AF-A0A966BT92-F1
#
_cell.length_a   1.000
_cell.length_b   1.000
_cell.length_c   1.000
_cell.angle_alpha   90.00
_cell.angle_beta   90.00
_cell.angle_gamma   90.00
#
_symmetry.space_group_name_H-M   'P 1'
#
loop_
_entity.id
_entity.type
_entity.pdbx_description
1 polymer ?
#
loop_
_entity_poly.entity_id
_entity_poly.type
_entity_poly.pdbx_seq_one_letter_code
_entity_poly.pdbx_strand_id
1 'polypeptide(L)'
;MQPSAMAGTSIGAVVAALYAAGLSASEIQDLFRDFDGSALELLTGLLKEESAPGWSDLLEIDLAKGSFIDARQFIHFIAECFEQGLLDQMEMPLQIVATNYWTGEAHVFRSGDLLQAIQASMAVPGLFAPVALGEQRLIDGGASNPLPVDLLGGLDIVVAIDVTRTRDPNRDGTPGITDLLFSTFE
;
A
#
# COMPACT_ATOMS: atom_id res chain seq x y z
N MET A 1 12.20 17.02 15.52
CA MET A 1 11.73 15.74 16.10
C MET A 1 11.94 14.68 15.04
N GLN A 2 12.55 13.56 15.37
CA GLN A 2 12.71 12.43 14.45
C GLN A 2 11.93 11.23 15.00
N PRO A 3 11.20 10.47 14.16
CA PRO A 3 10.56 9.23 14.59
C PRO A 3 11.59 8.25 15.14
N SER A 4 11.20 7.46 16.15
CA SER A 4 12.03 6.37 16.69
C SER A 4 11.57 4.99 16.22
N ALA A 5 10.39 4.90 15.58
CA ALA A 5 9.84 3.70 14.98
C ALA A 5 8.76 4.10 13.97
N MET A 6 8.50 3.22 13.00
CA MET A 6 7.49 3.41 11.96
C MET A 6 6.59 2.18 11.86
N ALA A 7 5.31 2.42 11.59
CA ALA A 7 4.37 1.37 11.20
C ALA A 7 3.60 1.84 9.97
N GLY A 8 3.34 0.94 9.03
CA GLY A 8 2.66 1.30 7.79
C GLY A 8 1.86 0.17 7.17
N THR A 9 0.84 0.57 6.44
CA THR A 9 -0.07 -0.29 5.70
C THR A 9 -0.22 0.26 4.29
N SER A 10 -0.24 -0.61 3.29
CA SER A 10 -0.42 -0.27 1.89
C SER A 10 0.64 0.75 1.43
N ILE A 11 0.25 1.85 0.79
CA ILE A 11 1.18 2.93 0.41
C ILE A 11 1.92 3.52 1.64
N GLY A 12 1.28 3.50 2.81
CA GLY A 12 1.91 3.89 4.07
C GLY A 12 3.06 2.97 4.46
N ALA A 13 3.02 1.67 4.10
CA ALA A 13 4.13 0.75 4.31
C ALA A 13 5.34 1.09 3.43
N VAL A 14 5.10 1.50 2.18
CA VAL A 14 6.17 1.96 1.27
C VAL A 14 6.84 3.22 1.81
N VAL A 15 6.06 4.23 2.17
CA VAL A 15 6.60 5.50 2.71
C VAL A 15 7.32 5.27 4.03
N ALA A 16 6.74 4.46 4.92
CA ALA A 16 7.37 4.08 6.19
C ALA A 16 8.69 3.34 5.98
N ALA A 17 8.74 2.42 5.00
CA ALA A 17 9.94 1.67 4.68
C ALA A 17 11.05 2.56 4.12
N LEU A 18 10.73 3.44 3.16
CA LEU A 18 11.72 4.37 2.59
C LEU A 18 12.31 5.27 3.67
N TYR A 19 11.46 5.80 4.56
CA TYR A 19 11.94 6.63 5.66
C TYR A 19 12.77 5.82 6.67
N ALA A 20 12.33 4.61 7.01
CA ALA A 20 13.07 3.72 7.91
C ALA A 20 14.39 3.20 7.31
N ALA A 21 14.54 3.22 5.99
CA ALA A 21 15.78 2.93 5.29
C ALA A 21 16.78 4.10 5.27
N GLY A 22 16.39 5.27 5.81
CA GLY A 22 17.26 6.45 5.96
C GLY A 22 16.97 7.59 4.98
N LEU A 23 16.01 7.42 4.05
CA LEU A 23 15.67 8.49 3.12
C LEU A 23 14.96 9.65 3.84
N SER A 24 15.36 10.86 3.51
CA SER A 24 14.68 12.08 3.96
C SER A 24 13.31 12.25 3.30
N ALA A 25 12.42 13.00 3.94
CA ALA A 25 11.10 13.30 3.39
C ALA A 25 11.17 13.99 2.01
N SER A 26 12.19 14.82 1.77
CA SER A 26 12.42 15.44 0.46
C SER A 26 12.83 14.43 -0.60
N GLU A 27 13.72 13.49 -0.26
CA GLU A 27 14.13 12.43 -1.21
C GLU A 27 12.96 11.53 -1.55
N ILE A 28 12.14 11.15 -0.56
CA ILE A 28 10.92 10.37 -0.80
C ILE A 28 9.96 11.16 -1.71
N GLN A 29 9.78 12.46 -1.46
CA GLN A 29 8.91 13.30 -2.29
C GLN A 29 9.41 13.39 -3.74
N ASP A 30 10.71 13.58 -3.94
CA ASP A 30 11.31 13.64 -5.26
C ASP A 30 11.22 12.29 -5.97
N LEU A 31 11.43 11.18 -5.25
CA LEU A 31 11.25 9.82 -5.77
C LEU A 31 9.84 9.58 -6.34
N PHE A 32 8.80 9.97 -5.60
CA PHE A 32 7.41 9.86 -6.06
C PHE A 32 7.06 10.87 -7.17
N ARG A 33 7.81 11.98 -7.30
CA ARG A 33 7.63 12.94 -8.39
C ARG A 33 8.24 12.43 -9.70
N ASP A 34 9.40 11.77 -9.59
CA ASP A 34 10.17 11.27 -10.72
C ASP A 34 9.68 9.89 -11.21
N PHE A 35 8.92 9.16 -10.37
CA PHE A 35 8.19 7.98 -10.81
C PHE A 35 7.15 8.37 -11.86
N ASP A 36 7.40 7.97 -13.12
CA ASP A 36 6.53 8.24 -14.26
C ASP A 36 5.18 7.53 -14.10
N GLY A 37 4.27 8.26 -13.46
CA GLY A 37 2.84 8.28 -13.76
C GLY A 37 2.16 6.93 -13.72
N SER A 38 2.23 6.16 -14.81
CA SER A 38 1.41 4.98 -15.11
C SER A 38 0.85 4.19 -13.91
N ALA A 39 1.66 3.59 -13.02
CA ALA A 39 1.12 2.79 -11.90
C ALA A 39 0.37 3.64 -10.88
N LEU A 40 0.95 4.77 -10.53
CA LEU A 40 0.35 5.72 -9.60
C LEU A 40 -0.80 6.48 -10.27
N GLU A 41 -0.81 6.63 -11.59
CA GLU A 41 -1.86 7.19 -12.45
C GLU A 41 -2.98 6.21 -12.71
N LEU A 42 -2.74 4.89 -12.67
CA LEU A 42 -3.81 3.90 -12.58
C LEU A 42 -4.41 3.98 -11.18
N LEU A 43 -3.59 3.94 -10.12
CA LEU A 43 -4.08 4.10 -8.75
C LEU A 43 -4.85 5.42 -8.55
N THR A 44 -4.34 6.55 -9.04
CA THR A 44 -4.93 7.89 -8.89
C THR A 44 -5.93 8.27 -9.97
N GLY A 45 -5.80 7.73 -11.18
CA GLY A 45 -6.73 7.90 -12.29
C GLY A 45 -7.97 7.06 -12.12
N LEU A 46 -7.85 5.87 -11.53
CA LEU A 46 -9.00 5.14 -11.02
C LEU A 46 -9.67 5.91 -9.86
N LEU A 47 -8.96 6.76 -9.11
CA LEU A 47 -9.52 7.67 -8.09
C LEU A 47 -10.07 9.00 -8.65
N LYS A 48 -9.91 9.28 -9.96
CA LYS A 48 -10.44 10.47 -10.64
C LYS A 48 -11.77 10.13 -11.33
N GLU A 49 -12.83 10.84 -10.91
CA GLU A 49 -14.24 10.55 -11.17
C GLU A 49 -14.71 10.78 -12.62
N GLU A 50 -13.95 11.52 -13.43
CA GLU A 50 -14.35 11.94 -14.79
C GLU A 50 -14.28 10.81 -15.84
N SER A 51 -13.85 9.61 -15.45
CA SER A 51 -13.76 8.44 -16.35
C SER A 51 -13.97 7.15 -15.56
N ALA A 52 -15.14 7.00 -14.94
CA ALA A 52 -15.57 5.70 -14.41
C ALA A 52 -15.66 4.71 -15.58
N PRO A 53 -14.82 3.66 -15.64
CA PRO A 53 -14.91 2.68 -16.71
C PRO A 53 -16.25 1.94 -16.57
N GLY A 54 -16.96 1.76 -17.67
CA GLY A 54 -18.18 0.95 -17.69
C GLY A 54 -17.85 -0.50 -17.31
N TRP A 55 -18.86 -1.30 -16.95
CA TRP A 55 -18.67 -2.74 -16.72
C TRP A 55 -18.01 -3.47 -17.91
N SER A 56 -18.10 -2.91 -19.13
CA SER A 56 -17.39 -3.34 -20.33
C SER A 56 -15.89 -3.07 -20.30
N ASP A 57 -15.45 -1.95 -19.72
CA ASP A 57 -14.04 -1.55 -19.68
C ASP A 57 -13.28 -2.38 -18.62
N LEU A 58 -13.97 -2.85 -17.58
CA LEU A 58 -13.45 -3.85 -16.63
C LEU A 58 -13.28 -5.23 -17.26
N LEU A 59 -14.11 -5.57 -18.26
CA LEU A 59 -14.01 -6.80 -19.05
C LEU A 59 -12.97 -6.69 -20.17
N GLU A 60 -12.69 -5.49 -20.67
CA GLU A 60 -11.60 -5.15 -21.58
C GLU A 60 -10.25 -4.91 -20.88
N ILE A 61 -10.19 -5.00 -19.53
CA ILE A 61 -8.93 -5.31 -18.86
C ILE A 61 -8.54 -6.72 -19.29
N ASP A 62 -7.82 -6.73 -20.40
CA ASP A 62 -7.45 -7.87 -21.19
C ASP A 62 -6.76 -8.87 -20.27
N LEU A 63 -7.51 -9.88 -19.83
CA LEU A 63 -7.02 -11.03 -19.06
C LEU A 63 -5.83 -11.72 -19.76
N ALA A 64 -5.61 -11.42 -21.05
CA ALA A 64 -4.47 -11.89 -21.82
C ALA A 64 -3.26 -10.92 -21.88
N LYS A 65 -3.42 -9.59 -21.69
CA LYS A 65 -2.32 -8.59 -21.80
C LYS A 65 -2.66 -7.23 -21.13
N GLY A 66 -2.20 -6.95 -19.90
CA GLY A 66 -1.75 -5.56 -19.64
C GLY A 66 -1.98 -4.86 -18.29
N SER A 67 -2.78 -5.34 -17.34
CA SER A 67 -2.81 -4.71 -15.99
C SER A 67 -1.67 -5.21 -15.06
N PHE A 68 -0.99 -6.28 -15.46
CA PHE A 68 0.14 -6.87 -14.72
C PHE A 68 1.50 -6.19 -14.97
N ILE A 69 1.62 -5.33 -15.98
CA ILE A 69 2.90 -4.74 -16.39
C ILE A 69 3.29 -3.63 -15.41
N ASP A 70 2.31 -2.87 -14.95
CA ASP A 70 2.50 -1.67 -14.14
C ASP A 70 2.74 -1.98 -12.66
N ALA A 71 1.96 -2.92 -12.12
CA ALA A 71 2.16 -3.44 -10.77
C ALA A 71 3.57 -4.01 -10.54
N ARG A 72 4.08 -4.77 -11.51
CA ARG A 72 5.45 -5.32 -11.45
C ARG A 72 6.50 -4.23 -11.61
N GLN A 73 6.25 -3.22 -12.44
CA GLN A 73 7.14 -2.07 -12.57
C GLN A 73 7.19 -1.25 -11.28
N PHE A 74 6.06 -1.00 -10.63
CA PHE A 74 6.02 -0.34 -9.33
C PHE A 74 6.79 -1.13 -8.28
N ILE A 75 6.55 -2.44 -8.17
CA ILE A 75 7.30 -3.30 -7.24
C ILE A 75 8.81 -3.31 -7.55
N HIS A 76 9.18 -3.33 -8.84
CA HIS A 76 10.59 -3.27 -9.24
C HIS A 76 11.22 -1.91 -8.89
N PHE A 77 10.52 -0.82 -9.16
CA PHE A 77 10.93 0.53 -8.81
C PHE A 77 11.13 0.68 -7.31
N ILE A 78 10.15 0.25 -6.51
CA ILE A 78 10.26 0.26 -5.05
C ILE A 78 11.43 -0.62 -4.58
N ALA A 79 11.68 -1.76 -5.23
CA ALA A 79 12.84 -2.60 -4.92
C ALA A 79 14.18 -1.91 -5.18
N GLU A 80 14.28 -1.07 -6.21
CA GLU A 80 15.48 -0.29 -6.52
C GLU A 80 15.75 0.83 -5.51
N CYS A 81 14.76 1.22 -4.70
CA CYS A 81 14.91 2.24 -3.68
C CYS A 81 15.60 1.75 -2.39
N PHE A 82 15.78 0.43 -2.24
CA PHE A 82 16.31 -0.16 -1.01
C PHE A 82 17.64 -0.87 -1.26
N GLU A 83 18.63 -0.54 -0.43
CA GLU A 83 19.86 -1.32 -0.35
C GLU A 83 19.70 -2.53 0.58
N GLN A 84 18.81 -2.42 1.56
CA GLN A 84 18.56 -3.43 2.57
C GLN A 84 17.48 -4.42 2.11
N GLY A 85 17.80 -5.70 2.20
CA GLY A 85 16.89 -6.79 1.81
C GLY A 85 15.99 -7.28 2.94
N LEU A 86 16.33 -6.95 4.19
CA LEU A 86 15.63 -7.43 5.38
C LEU A 86 15.11 -6.27 6.23
N LEU A 87 13.92 -6.42 6.82
CA LEU A 87 13.34 -5.49 7.79
C LEU A 87 14.26 -5.23 8.99
N ASP A 88 15.03 -6.23 9.42
CA ASP A 88 15.96 -6.14 10.54
C ASP A 88 17.18 -5.24 10.25
N GLN A 89 17.38 -4.85 8.99
CA GLN A 89 18.49 -4.00 8.53
C GLN A 89 18.10 -2.52 8.37
N MET A 90 16.84 -2.16 8.67
CA MET A 90 16.39 -0.77 8.62
C MET A 90 17.11 0.08 9.68
N GLU A 91 17.27 1.38 9.43
CA GLU A 91 17.88 2.33 10.37
C GLU A 91 17.02 2.54 11.63
N MET A 92 15.72 2.25 11.54
CA MET A 92 14.80 2.26 12.68
C MET A 92 13.80 1.10 12.61
N PRO A 93 13.24 0.68 13.76
CA PRO A 93 12.20 -0.34 13.81
C PRO A 93 11.03 -0.02 12.88
N LEU A 94 10.72 -0.97 12.01
CA LEU A 94 9.64 -0.87 11.03
C LEU A 94 8.68 -2.05 11.19
N GLN A 95 7.38 -1.75 11.22
CA GLN A 95 6.32 -2.75 11.20
C GLN A 95 5.44 -2.55 9.97
N ILE A 96 5.22 -3.61 9.19
CA ILE A 96 4.40 -3.57 7.98
C ILE A 96 3.20 -4.50 8.17
N VAL A 97 2.01 -4.04 7.82
CA VAL A 97 0.78 -4.83 7.94
C VAL A 97 0.31 -5.36 6.60
N ALA A 98 0.05 -6.67 6.55
CA ALA A 98 -0.76 -7.31 5.52
C ALA A 98 -1.97 -7.99 6.16
N THR A 99 -2.92 -8.46 5.36
CA THR A 99 -4.08 -9.21 5.85
C THR A 99 -4.02 -10.64 5.35
N ASN A 100 -4.17 -11.62 6.23
CA ASN A 100 -4.34 -13.01 5.82
C ASN A 100 -5.74 -13.19 5.22
N TYR A 101 -5.80 -13.49 3.94
CA TYR A 101 -7.03 -13.57 3.15
C TYR A 101 -8.05 -14.57 3.73
N TRP A 102 -7.59 -15.71 4.23
CA TRP A 102 -8.50 -16.78 4.68
C TRP A 102 -9.09 -16.53 6.06
N THR A 103 -8.34 -15.86 6.93
CA THR A 103 -8.73 -15.62 8.33
C THR A 103 -9.29 -14.21 8.55
N GLY A 104 -8.94 -13.27 7.68
CA GLY A 104 -9.19 -11.84 7.88
C GLY A 104 -8.29 -11.19 8.93
N GLU A 105 -7.36 -11.95 9.53
CA GLU A 105 -6.49 -11.44 10.60
C GLU A 105 -5.28 -10.69 10.03
N ALA A 106 -4.84 -9.66 10.76
CA ALA A 106 -3.64 -8.92 10.43
C ALA A 106 -2.39 -9.80 10.58
N HIS A 107 -1.57 -9.85 9.54
CA HIS A 107 -0.20 -10.35 9.58
C HIS A 107 0.74 -9.15 9.71
N VAL A 108 1.49 -9.07 10.82
CA VAL A 108 2.42 -7.97 11.07
C VAL A 108 3.85 -8.44 10.86
N PHE A 109 4.47 -7.94 9.80
CA PHE A 109 5.90 -8.13 9.53
C PHE A 109 6.71 -7.22 10.46
N ARG A 110 7.63 -7.81 11.21
CA ARG A 110 8.61 -7.11 12.07
C ARG A 110 10.06 -7.45 11.74
N SER A 111 10.26 -8.46 10.90
CA SER A 111 11.54 -9.07 10.53
C SER A 111 11.36 -9.83 9.22
N GLY A 112 12.46 -10.18 8.56
CA GLY A 112 12.44 -10.97 7.33
C GLY A 112 12.48 -10.12 6.05
N ASP A 113 12.10 -10.70 4.92
CA ASP A 113 12.26 -10.09 3.58
C ASP A 113 11.42 -8.82 3.43
N LEU A 114 12.10 -7.70 3.18
CA LEU A 114 11.48 -6.38 3.07
C LEU A 114 10.51 -6.31 1.90
N LEU A 115 10.94 -6.78 0.73
CA LEU A 115 10.16 -6.65 -0.50
C LEU A 115 8.92 -7.53 -0.45
N GLN A 116 9.01 -8.74 0.12
CA GLN A 116 7.87 -9.60 0.37
C GLN A 116 6.86 -8.94 1.32
N ALA A 117 7.33 -8.29 2.39
CA ALA A 117 6.46 -7.58 3.32
C ALA A 117 5.72 -6.40 2.66
N ILE A 118 6.44 -5.57 1.89
CA ILE A 118 5.86 -4.45 1.14
C ILE A 118 4.88 -4.98 0.07
N GLN A 119 5.27 -5.98 -0.71
CA GLN A 119 4.40 -6.59 -1.73
C GLN A 119 3.12 -7.14 -1.12
N ALA A 120 3.22 -7.87 0.00
CA ALA A 120 2.06 -8.41 0.70
C ALA A 120 1.14 -7.30 1.21
N SER A 121 1.73 -6.27 1.81
CA SER A 121 1.00 -5.10 2.31
C SER A 121 0.33 -4.28 1.21
N MET A 122 0.80 -4.37 -0.04
CA MET A 122 0.28 -3.64 -1.20
C MET A 122 -0.58 -4.49 -2.14
N ALA A 123 -0.87 -5.74 -1.76
CA ALA A 123 -1.59 -6.69 -2.59
C ALA A 123 -3.11 -6.42 -2.59
N VAL A 124 -3.54 -5.28 -3.14
CA VAL A 124 -4.95 -4.87 -3.23
C VAL A 124 -5.74 -5.85 -4.09
N PRO A 125 -6.79 -6.51 -3.57
CA PRO A 125 -7.60 -7.45 -4.33
C PRO A 125 -8.17 -6.81 -5.60
N GLY A 126 -8.04 -7.49 -6.74
CA GLY A 126 -8.48 -7.01 -8.05
C GLY A 126 -7.44 -6.17 -8.80
N LEU A 127 -6.42 -5.67 -8.12
CA LEU A 127 -5.32 -4.90 -8.74
C LEU A 127 -3.98 -5.64 -8.68
N PHE A 128 -3.70 -6.31 -7.56
CA PHE A 128 -2.49 -7.08 -7.33
C PHE A 128 -2.82 -8.51 -6.90
N ALA A 129 -1.96 -9.46 -7.28
CA ALA A 129 -2.12 -10.85 -6.86
C ALA A 129 -1.76 -11.02 -5.38
N PRO A 130 -2.47 -11.88 -4.62
CA PRO A 130 -2.10 -12.19 -3.24
C PRO A 130 -0.68 -12.76 -3.14
N VAL A 131 0.05 -12.37 -2.11
CA VAL A 131 1.41 -12.84 -1.84
C VAL A 131 1.37 -14.12 -1.00
N ALA A 132 2.15 -15.13 -1.39
CA ALA A 132 2.28 -16.35 -0.62
C ALA A 132 3.37 -16.21 0.45
N LEU A 133 3.03 -16.59 1.69
CA LEU A 133 3.97 -16.73 2.79
C LEU A 133 3.71 -18.06 3.49
N GLY A 134 4.47 -19.09 3.12
CA GLY A 134 4.17 -20.47 3.50
C GLY A 134 2.77 -20.88 3.02
N GLU A 135 1.92 -21.32 3.96
CA GLU A 135 0.52 -21.70 3.68
C GLU A 135 -0.43 -20.48 3.62
N GLN A 136 0.02 -19.30 4.04
CA GLN A 136 -0.80 -18.10 4.06
C GLN A 136 -0.92 -17.49 2.66
N ARG A 137 -2.03 -16.78 2.45
CA ARG A 137 -2.23 -15.88 1.31
C ARG A 137 -2.49 -14.50 1.86
N LEU A 138 -1.59 -13.57 1.57
CA LEU A 138 -1.61 -12.23 2.11
C LEU A 138 -2.11 -11.26 1.05
N ILE A 139 -3.04 -10.39 1.44
CA ILE A 139 -3.54 -9.27 0.66
C ILE A 139 -3.21 -7.96 1.40
N ASP A 140 -3.57 -6.83 0.79
CA ASP A 140 -3.37 -5.50 1.36
C ASP A 140 -3.83 -5.41 2.84
N GLY A 141 -2.99 -4.79 3.66
CA GLY A 141 -3.23 -4.64 5.10
C GLY A 141 -4.44 -3.78 5.45
N GLY A 142 -4.90 -2.94 4.52
CA GLY A 142 -6.03 -2.04 4.71
C GLY A 142 -7.34 -2.77 5.01
N ALA A 143 -7.44 -4.05 4.62
CA ALA A 143 -8.59 -4.89 4.94
C ALA A 143 -8.69 -5.29 6.43
N SER A 144 -7.61 -5.16 7.22
CA SER A 144 -7.60 -5.54 8.64
C SER A 144 -7.10 -4.44 9.58
N ASN A 145 -6.08 -3.66 9.18
CA ASN A 145 -5.56 -2.55 9.96
C ASN A 145 -4.98 -1.45 9.04
N PRO A 146 -5.83 -0.56 8.50
CA PRO A 146 -5.42 0.49 7.57
C PRO A 146 -4.56 1.59 8.22
N LEU A 147 -4.66 1.78 9.54
CA LEU A 147 -3.93 2.80 10.28
C LEU A 147 -3.34 2.19 11.58
N PRO A 148 -2.15 1.54 11.50
CA PRO A 148 -1.65 0.63 12.54
C PRO A 148 -1.00 1.35 13.73
N VAL A 149 -1.73 2.25 14.37
CA VAL A 149 -1.27 3.03 15.55
C VAL A 149 -1.06 2.15 16.77
N ASP A 150 -1.80 1.04 16.88
CA ASP A 150 -1.74 0.08 17.98
C ASP A 150 -0.38 -0.64 18.04
N LEU A 151 0.30 -0.76 16.91
CA LEU A 151 1.62 -1.40 16.80
C LEU A 151 2.76 -0.56 17.38
N LEU A 152 2.52 0.73 17.60
CA LEU A 152 3.48 1.70 18.13
C LEU A 152 3.27 1.96 19.64
N GLY A 153 2.67 0.99 20.34
CA GLY A 153 2.46 1.08 21.79
C GLY A 153 3.75 1.32 22.57
N GLY A 154 3.68 2.19 23.58
CA GLY A 154 4.81 2.52 24.46
C GLY A 154 5.64 3.73 24.01
N LEU A 155 5.34 4.34 22.87
CA LEU A 155 5.87 5.66 22.50
C LEU A 155 5.10 6.78 23.20
N ASP A 156 5.81 7.86 23.56
CA ASP A 156 5.21 9.03 24.22
C ASP A 156 4.26 9.82 23.30
N ILE A 157 4.58 9.85 22.00
CA ILE A 157 3.86 10.59 20.97
C ILE A 157 3.75 9.70 19.74
N VAL A 158 2.53 9.52 19.24
CA VAL A 158 2.24 8.85 17.97
C VAL A 158 1.64 9.87 17.01
N VAL A 159 2.22 9.98 15.81
CA VAL A 159 1.69 10.79 14.71
C VAL A 159 1.07 9.84 13.70
N ALA A 160 -0.26 9.87 13.57
CA ALA A 160 -1.00 9.06 12.62
C ALA A 160 -1.33 9.88 11.37
N ILE A 161 -1.01 9.34 10.20
CA ILE A 161 -1.31 9.96 8.91
C ILE A 161 -2.40 9.14 8.25
N ASP A 162 -3.62 9.66 8.26
CA ASP A 162 -4.75 9.08 7.57
C ASP A 162 -4.93 9.81 6.22
N VAL A 163 -4.85 9.05 5.13
CA VAL A 163 -4.99 9.53 3.75
C VAL A 163 -6.28 9.04 3.10
N THR A 164 -7.15 8.40 3.87
CA THR A 164 -8.47 7.98 3.40
C THR A 164 -9.35 9.18 3.06
N ARG A 165 -10.27 9.00 2.11
CA ARG A 165 -11.23 10.03 1.74
C ARG A 165 -12.39 9.99 2.71
N THR A 166 -12.69 11.13 3.33
CA THR A 166 -13.92 11.27 4.11
C THR A 166 -15.13 11.10 3.19
N ARG A 167 -16.04 10.18 3.51
CA ARG A 167 -17.31 10.03 2.79
C ARG A 167 -18.08 11.34 2.85
N ASP A 168 -18.41 11.93 1.69
CA ASP A 168 -19.26 13.11 1.62
C ASP A 168 -20.74 12.67 1.53
N PRO A 169 -21.55 12.87 2.58
CA PRO A 169 -22.96 12.46 2.59
C PRO A 169 -23.83 13.25 1.61
N ASN A 170 -23.33 14.35 1.04
CA ASN A 170 -24.03 15.18 0.06
C ASN A 170 -23.58 14.89 -1.38
N ARG A 171 -22.67 13.93 -1.60
CA ARG A 171 -22.21 13.55 -2.92
C ARG A 171 -23.29 12.72 -3.62
N ASP A 172 -23.94 13.34 -4.60
CA ASP A 172 -24.88 12.65 -5.51
C ASP A 172 -24.10 11.86 -6.58
N GLY A 173 -24.51 10.62 -6.84
CA GLY A 173 -23.91 9.76 -7.88
C GLY A 173 -23.65 8.34 -7.42
N THR A 174 -23.25 7.46 -8.36
CA THR A 174 -22.78 6.11 -8.02
C THR A 174 -21.28 6.18 -7.74
N PRO A 175 -20.78 5.72 -6.58
CA PRO A 175 -19.35 5.70 -6.32
C PRO A 175 -18.59 4.91 -7.39
N GLY A 176 -17.42 5.43 -7.79
CA GLY A 176 -16.53 4.72 -8.70
C GLY A 176 -16.03 3.40 -8.11
N ILE A 177 -15.54 2.50 -8.95
CA ILE A 177 -15.06 1.17 -8.55
C ILE A 177 -13.96 1.24 -7.46
N THR A 178 -13.15 2.29 -7.47
CA THR A 178 -12.09 2.54 -6.47
C THR A 178 -12.60 3.11 -5.18
N ASP A 179 -13.52 4.07 -5.25
CA ASP A 179 -14.19 4.58 -4.06
C ASP A 179 -14.85 3.37 -3.36
N LEU A 180 -15.45 2.44 -4.11
CA LEU A 180 -15.93 1.16 -3.55
C LEU A 180 -14.79 0.32 -2.95
N LEU A 181 -13.70 0.06 -3.69
CA LEU A 181 -12.61 -0.79 -3.20
C LEU A 181 -11.92 -0.26 -1.93
N PHE A 182 -11.73 1.06 -1.82
CA PHE A 182 -10.97 1.68 -0.74
C PHE A 182 -11.85 2.21 0.41
N SER A 183 -13.14 2.48 0.19
CA SER A 183 -14.05 2.93 1.26
C SER A 183 -14.87 1.80 1.89
N THR A 184 -14.91 0.59 1.31
CA THR A 184 -15.74 -0.52 1.83
C THR A 184 -15.25 -1.08 3.17
N PHE A 185 -13.95 -0.95 3.48
CA PHE A 185 -13.34 -1.53 4.67
C PHE A 185 -13.26 -0.58 5.88
N GLU A 186 -13.91 0.59 5.78
CA GLU A 186 -14.12 1.57 6.87
C GLU A 186 -15.44 1.37 7.63
#